data_AF-A2BLN8-F1
#
_entry.id   AF-A2BLN8-F1
#
_cell.length_a   1.000
_cell.length_b   1.000
_cell.length_c   1.000
_cell.angle_alpha   90.00
_cell.angle_beta   90.00
_cell.angle_gamma   90.00
#
_symmetry.space_group_name_H-M   'P 1'
#
loop_
_entity.id
_entity.type
_entity.pdbx_description
1 polymer ?
#
loop_
_entity_poly.entity_id
_entity_poly.type
_entity_poly.pdbx_seq_one_letter_code
_entity_poly.pdbx_strand_id
1 'polypeptide(L)'
;MNPDDSIEQISTVYIPSRNVEGYATSPVLEPRTGHRAFTLDTRHHYMLIPVTGYLARSEGQFSGVAVISYDPTSGKLGLKAILEHENVLRTLYIGDVIYTVASQNPPGMPMVKAFDAETLKLINQYAAVSS
;
A
#
# COMPACT_ATOMS: atom_id res chain seq x y z
N MET A 1 22.18 16.27 -20.87
CA MET A 1 22.53 15.23 -19.88
C MET A 1 21.57 15.42 -18.72
N ASN A 2 20.64 14.49 -18.51
CA ASN A 2 19.60 14.66 -17.50
C ASN A 2 20.22 14.31 -16.13
N PRO A 3 20.16 15.19 -15.12
CA PRO A 3 20.88 15.02 -13.86
C PRO A 3 20.33 13.90 -12.94
N ASP A 4 19.45 13.04 -13.45
CA ASP A 4 18.62 12.14 -12.64
C ASP A 4 18.83 10.64 -12.94
N ASP A 5 19.68 10.30 -13.91
CA ASP A 5 19.98 8.90 -14.28
C ASP A 5 20.84 8.16 -13.23
N SER A 6 21.26 8.83 -12.16
CA SER A 6 22.07 8.26 -11.07
C SER A 6 21.27 7.81 -9.86
N ILE A 7 19.95 8.05 -9.83
CA ILE A 7 19.11 7.54 -8.74
C ILE A 7 18.61 6.16 -9.15
N GLU A 8 19.13 5.11 -8.50
CA GLU A 8 18.52 3.77 -8.59
C GLU A 8 17.05 3.89 -8.21
N GLN A 9 16.17 3.72 -9.19
CA GLN A 9 14.73 3.74 -8.95
C GLN A 9 14.35 2.51 -8.15
N ILE A 10 13.93 2.75 -6.90
CA ILE A 10 13.38 1.72 -6.03
C ILE A 10 11.96 1.39 -6.51
N SER A 11 11.86 0.51 -7.51
CA SER A 11 10.59 -0.04 -8.00
C SER A 11 10.15 -1.29 -7.24
N THR A 12 11.07 -1.90 -6.50
CA THR A 12 10.88 -3.16 -5.77
C THR A 12 11.41 -3.03 -4.35
N VAL A 13 10.60 -3.46 -3.39
CA VAL A 13 10.96 -3.57 -1.98
C VAL A 13 10.98 -5.05 -1.64
N TYR A 14 12.14 -5.55 -1.21
CA TYR A 14 12.19 -6.86 -0.55
C TYR A 14 11.44 -6.76 0.76
N ILE A 15 10.60 -7.75 1.06
CA ILE A 15 9.91 -7.83 2.34
C ILE A 15 10.73 -8.77 3.23
N PRO A 16 11.66 -8.26 4.06
CA PRO A 16 12.39 -9.10 4.99
C PRO A 16 11.45 -9.50 6.13
N SER A 17 10.94 -10.72 6.09
CA SER A 17 10.34 -11.37 7.25
C SER A 17 11.25 -12.50 7.70
N ARG A 18 11.45 -12.66 9.01
CA ARG A 18 12.35 -13.68 9.60
C ARG A 18 12.11 -15.11 9.09
N ASN A 19 10.96 -15.39 8.49
CA ASN A 19 10.58 -16.69 7.97
C ASN A 19 9.85 -16.65 6.61
N VAL A 20 9.85 -15.54 5.88
CA VAL A 20 9.14 -15.44 4.58
C VAL A 20 9.99 -14.65 3.59
N GLU A 21 10.32 -15.30 2.48
CA GLU A 21 10.92 -14.65 1.31
C GLU A 21 9.80 -14.11 0.42
N GLY A 22 9.97 -12.89 -0.07
CA GLY A 22 8.99 -12.25 -0.94
C GLY A 22 9.45 -10.87 -1.42
N TYR A 23 8.75 -10.38 -2.42
CA TYR A 23 8.96 -9.04 -2.96
C TYR A 23 7.62 -8.33 -3.12
N ALA A 24 7.66 -7.02 -2.99
CA ALA A 24 6.55 -6.14 -3.33
C ALA A 24 7.03 -5.08 -4.32
N THR A 25 6.20 -4.80 -5.30
CA THR A 25 6.31 -3.62 -6.15
C THR A 25 5.15 -2.70 -5.85
N SER A 26 5.34 -1.40 -6.06
CA SER A 26 4.26 -0.44 -5.92
C SER A 26 3.84 0.06 -7.30
N PRO A 27 2.58 -0.15 -7.73
CA PRO A 27 2.10 0.37 -9.01
C PRO A 27 2.10 1.91 -9.05
N VAL A 28 2.16 2.57 -7.89
CA VAL A 28 2.18 4.04 -7.75
C VAL A 28 3.58 4.61 -7.55
N LEU A 29 4.62 3.79 -7.60
CA LEU A 29 6.02 4.23 -7.64
C LEU A 29 6.68 3.91 -8.99
N GLU A 30 6.00 3.19 -9.88
CA GLU A 30 6.46 2.88 -11.23
C GLU A 30 6.39 4.14 -12.14
N PRO A 31 7.52 4.70 -12.59
CA PRO A 31 7.52 5.95 -13.35
C PRO A 31 6.74 5.87 -14.66
N ARG A 32 6.65 4.66 -15.26
CA ARG A 32 5.96 4.43 -16.53
C ARG A 32 4.43 4.50 -16.42
N THR A 33 3.87 4.21 -15.24
CA THR A 33 2.40 4.25 -15.03
C THR A 33 1.90 5.67 -14.74
N GLY A 34 2.81 6.61 -14.41
CA GLY A 34 2.50 8.02 -14.20
C GLY A 34 1.71 8.34 -12.92
N HIS A 35 1.18 7.33 -12.22
CA HIS A 35 0.62 7.51 -10.88
C HIS A 35 1.77 7.54 -9.88
N ARG A 36 2.04 8.72 -9.31
CA ARG A 36 3.10 8.95 -8.31
C ARG A 36 2.52 9.47 -6.99
N ALA A 37 1.51 8.79 -6.47
CA ALA A 37 0.81 9.24 -5.28
C ALA A 37 0.75 8.12 -4.23
N PHE A 38 1.37 8.39 -3.09
CA PHE A 38 1.15 7.65 -1.85
C PHE A 38 0.60 8.63 -0.81
N THR A 39 0.01 8.09 0.25
CA THR A 39 -0.55 8.92 1.32
C THR A 39 0.38 8.98 2.50
N LEU A 40 0.62 10.18 3.01
CA LEU A 40 1.35 10.43 4.24
C LEU A 40 0.37 10.85 5.34
N ASP A 41 0.18 9.98 6.32
CA ASP A 41 -0.54 10.28 7.56
C ASP A 41 0.47 10.76 8.60
N THR A 42 0.51 12.08 8.79
CA THR A 42 1.47 12.70 9.71
C THR A 42 1.07 12.58 11.17
N ARG A 43 -0.21 12.30 11.48
CA ARG A 43 -0.71 12.13 12.84
C ARG A 43 -0.26 10.79 13.41
N HIS A 44 -0.38 9.73 12.61
CA HIS A 44 0.05 8.38 13.01
C HIS A 44 1.48 8.04 12.57
N HIS A 45 2.13 8.95 11.83
CA HIS A 45 3.45 8.77 11.22
C HIS A 45 3.51 7.54 10.30
N TYR A 46 2.52 7.42 9.41
CA TYR A 46 2.44 6.36 8.42
C TYR A 46 2.62 6.87 7.00
N MET A 47 3.32 6.09 6.19
CA MET A 47 3.26 6.13 4.74
C MET A 47 2.42 4.95 4.26
N LEU A 48 1.38 5.25 3.48
CA LEU A 48 0.44 4.28 2.95
C LEU A 48 0.69 4.13 1.45
N ILE A 49 1.33 3.01 1.09
CA ILE A 49 1.79 2.76 -0.27
C ILE A 49 1.02 1.57 -0.83
N PRO A 50 0.17 1.75 -1.86
CA PRO A 50 -0.36 0.64 -2.64
C PRO A 50 0.77 -0.26 -3.15
N VAL A 51 0.63 -1.56 -2.96
CA VAL A 51 1.60 -2.58 -3.34
C VAL A 51 0.94 -3.83 -3.90
N THR A 52 1.66 -4.48 -4.79
CA THR A 52 1.38 -5.82 -5.31
C THR A 52 2.65 -6.64 -5.16
N GLY A 53 2.55 -7.89 -4.75
CA GLY A 53 3.74 -8.67 -4.51
C GLY A 53 3.48 -10.16 -4.49
N TYR A 54 4.54 -10.89 -4.18
CA TYR A 54 4.52 -12.34 -4.06
C TYR A 54 5.19 -12.74 -2.74
N LEU A 55 4.53 -13.61 -1.99
CA LEU A 55 5.08 -14.22 -0.79
C LEU A 55 5.31 -15.71 -1.06
N ALA A 56 6.58 -16.13 -1.04
CA ALA A 56 6.99 -17.45 -1.50
C ALA A 56 6.43 -18.62 -0.67
N ARG A 57 6.07 -18.39 0.60
CA ARG A 57 5.55 -19.44 1.49
C ARG A 57 4.03 -19.53 1.57
N SER A 58 3.29 -18.55 1.06
CA SER A 58 1.82 -18.56 1.05
C SER A 58 1.22 -18.91 -0.31
N GLU A 59 2.04 -19.39 -1.26
CA GLU A 59 1.62 -19.79 -2.62
C GLU A 59 0.73 -18.74 -3.33
N GLY A 60 0.98 -17.44 -3.11
CA GLY A 60 0.02 -16.42 -3.53
C GLY A 60 0.63 -15.07 -3.84
N GLN A 61 0.13 -14.48 -4.91
CA GLN A 61 0.22 -13.04 -5.11
C GLN A 61 -0.61 -12.35 -4.02
N PHE A 62 -0.17 -11.21 -3.54
CA PHE A 62 -0.96 -10.35 -2.67
C PHE A 62 -1.08 -8.95 -3.29
N SER A 63 -2.16 -8.27 -2.95
CA SER A 63 -2.42 -6.88 -3.34
C SER A 63 -3.06 -6.14 -2.17
N GLY A 64 -2.58 -4.93 -1.92
CA GLY A 64 -3.02 -4.17 -0.77
C GLY A 64 -2.22 -2.90 -0.55
N VAL A 65 -2.23 -2.41 0.67
CA VAL A 65 -1.51 -1.20 1.06
C VAL A 65 -0.49 -1.53 2.13
N ALA A 66 0.78 -1.31 1.83
CA ALA A 66 1.83 -1.34 2.83
C ALA A 66 1.68 -0.12 3.74
N VAL A 67 1.52 -0.38 5.04
CA VAL A 67 1.56 0.64 6.09
C VAL A 67 2.98 0.68 6.64
N ILE A 68 3.71 1.72 6.30
CA ILE A 68 5.10 1.91 6.74
C ILE A 68 5.10 2.98 7.82
N SER A 69 5.43 2.62 9.06
CA SER A 69 5.72 3.62 10.08
C SER A 69 7.06 4.29 9.80
N TYR A 70 7.13 5.59 10.00
CA TYR A 70 8.38 6.34 9.99
C TYR A 70 8.59 7.05 11.33
N ASP A 71 9.83 7.09 11.80
CA ASP A 71 10.24 7.95 12.90
C ASP A 71 10.78 9.26 12.31
N PRO A 72 10.10 10.41 12.50
CA PRO A 72 10.55 11.69 11.95
C PRO A 72 11.88 12.17 12.53
N THR A 73 12.29 11.66 13.70
CA THR A 73 13.54 12.07 14.37
C THR A 73 14.72 11.26 13.86
N SER A 74 14.57 9.92 13.80
CA SER A 74 15.67 9.03 13.39
C SER A 74 15.67 8.66 11.92
N GLY A 75 14.61 8.98 11.17
CA GLY A 75 14.42 8.58 9.77
C GLY A 75 14.18 7.09 9.58
N LYS A 76 14.05 6.31 10.67
CA LYS A 76 13.85 4.86 10.59
C LYS A 76 12.48 4.53 10.03
N LEU A 77 12.45 3.60 9.08
CA LEU A 77 11.23 3.05 8.49
C LEU A 77 10.97 1.64 9.00
N GLY A 78 9.71 1.27 9.14
CA GLY A 78 9.30 -0.08 9.54
C GLY A 78 7.96 -0.47 8.93
N LEU A 79 7.89 -1.65 8.34
CA LEU A 79 6.62 -2.21 7.87
C LEU A 79 5.76 -2.60 9.08
N LYS A 80 4.58 -2.00 9.21
CA LYS A 80 3.61 -2.28 10.28
C LYS A 80 2.61 -3.36 9.89
N ALA A 81 2.02 -3.23 8.70
CA ALA A 81 1.03 -4.14 8.18
C ALA A 81 0.92 -4.04 6.65
N ILE A 82 0.22 -5.01 6.07
CA ILE A 82 -0.31 -4.94 4.71
C ILE A 82 -1.84 -5.00 4.82
N LEU A 83 -2.53 -3.93 4.41
CA LEU A 83 -3.98 -3.89 4.37
C LEU A 83 -4.45 -4.54 3.07
N GLU A 84 -4.95 -5.78 3.15
CA GLU A 84 -5.35 -6.54 1.97
C GLU A 84 -6.54 -5.90 1.24
N HIS A 85 -6.31 -5.49 0.00
CA HIS A 85 -7.32 -4.94 -0.88
C HIS A 85 -6.84 -5.07 -2.33
N GLU A 86 -7.46 -5.99 -3.07
CA GLU A 86 -7.14 -6.21 -4.47
C GLU A 86 -7.34 -4.96 -5.31
N ASN A 87 -6.42 -4.75 -6.27
CA ASN A 87 -6.43 -3.67 -7.25
C ASN A 87 -6.49 -2.25 -6.64
N VAL A 88 -6.04 -2.11 -5.39
CA VAL A 88 -5.90 -0.81 -4.75
C VAL A 88 -4.90 0.07 -5.49
N LEU A 89 -5.32 1.28 -5.83
CA LEU A 89 -4.45 2.30 -6.42
C LEU A 89 -4.36 3.57 -5.58
N ARG A 90 -5.29 3.75 -4.63
CA ARG A 90 -5.35 4.97 -3.83
C ARG A 90 -5.63 4.66 -2.37
N THR A 91 -5.10 5.54 -1.55
CA THR A 91 -5.31 5.58 -0.11
C THR A 91 -5.69 7.00 0.26
N LEU A 92 -6.44 7.14 1.35
CA LEU A 92 -6.72 8.41 1.99
C LEU A 92 -7.00 8.14 3.46
N TYR A 93 -6.71 9.10 4.33
CA TYR A 93 -7.08 9.02 5.74
C TYR A 93 -8.02 10.18 6.07
N ILE A 94 -9.07 9.89 6.84
CA ILE A 94 -10.02 10.89 7.32
C ILE A 94 -10.24 10.60 8.80
N GLY A 95 -9.77 11.50 9.67
CA GLY A 95 -9.77 11.26 11.11
C GLY A 95 -8.93 10.03 11.45
N ASP A 96 -9.54 9.05 12.12
CA ASP A 96 -8.88 7.81 12.55
C ASP A 96 -9.22 6.62 11.63
N VAL A 97 -9.62 6.89 10.38
CA VAL A 97 -9.97 5.86 9.40
C VAL A 97 -9.10 5.97 8.15
N ILE A 98 -8.47 4.85 7.78
CA ILE A 98 -7.75 4.68 6.52
C ILE A 98 -8.72 4.06 5.51
N TYR A 99 -8.95 4.75 4.40
CA TYR A 99 -9.68 4.19 3.27
C TYR A 99 -8.70 3.77 2.18
N THR A 100 -8.93 2.58 1.66
CA THR A 100 -8.22 2.06 0.50
C THR A 100 -9.21 1.90 -0.65
N VAL A 101 -8.83 2.36 -1.84
CA VAL A 101 -9.72 2.46 -3.00
C VAL A 101 -9.11 1.69 -4.18
N ALA A 102 -9.85 0.70 -4.63
CA ALA A 102 -9.55 -0.06 -5.82
C ALA A 102 -9.97 0.70 -7.07
N SER A 103 -9.18 0.59 -8.14
CA SER A 103 -9.51 1.21 -9.42
C SER A 103 -10.46 0.35 -10.24
N GLN A 104 -10.32 -0.96 -10.13
CA GLN A 104 -11.06 -1.95 -10.90
C GLN A 104 -11.20 -3.19 -10.03
N ASN A 105 -12.40 -3.46 -9.53
CA ASN A 105 -12.74 -4.74 -8.93
C ASN A 105 -13.97 -5.34 -9.60
N PRO A 106 -14.03 -6.67 -9.77
CA PRO A 106 -15.20 -7.36 -10.28
C PRO A 106 -16.49 -7.02 -9.51
N PRO A 107 -17.67 -7.15 -10.13
CA PRO A 107 -18.94 -7.05 -9.43
C PRO A 107 -18.99 -7.97 -8.20
N GLY A 108 -19.43 -7.44 -7.07
CA GLY A 108 -19.46 -8.16 -5.79
C GLY A 108 -18.16 -8.10 -4.99
N MET A 109 -17.07 -7.55 -5.54
CA MET A 109 -15.86 -7.26 -4.77
C MET A 109 -15.86 -5.81 -4.24
N PRO A 110 -15.27 -5.55 -3.06
CA PRO A 110 -15.18 -4.21 -2.51
C PRO A 110 -14.42 -3.26 -3.44
N MET A 111 -14.96 -2.08 -3.72
CA MET A 111 -14.23 -0.96 -4.34
C MET A 111 -13.53 -0.10 -3.30
N VAL A 112 -14.10 -0.03 -2.09
CA VAL A 112 -13.56 0.74 -0.97
C VAL A 112 -13.53 -0.15 0.26
N LYS A 113 -12.41 -0.16 0.97
CA LYS A 113 -12.31 -0.74 2.32
C LYS A 113 -11.90 0.34 3.30
N ALA A 114 -12.43 0.27 4.51
CA ALA A 114 -12.14 1.19 5.60
C ALA A 114 -11.47 0.41 6.75
N PHE A 115 -10.35 0.94 7.22
CA PHE A 115 -9.54 0.35 8.29
C PHE A 115 -9.39 1.36 9.42
N ASP A 116 -9.34 0.86 10.64
CA ASP A 116 -9.02 1.65 11.82
C ASP A 116 -7.55 2.04 11.79
N ALA A 117 -7.22 3.33 11.94
CA ALA A 117 -5.85 3.82 11.78
C ALA A 117 -4.93 3.34 12.92
N GLU A 118 -5.44 3.14 14.13
CA GLU A 118 -4.62 2.72 15.27
C GLU A 118 -4.35 1.21 15.26
N THR A 119 -5.41 0.42 15.05
CA THR A 119 -5.37 -1.04 15.12
C THR A 119 -5.11 -1.71 13.78
N LEU A 120 -5.23 -0.96 12.67
CA LEU A 120 -5.09 -1.43 11.29
C LEU A 120 -6.08 -2.54 10.90
N LYS A 121 -7.15 -2.70 11.67
CA LYS A 121 -8.19 -3.72 11.44
C LYS A 121 -9.25 -3.20 10.48
N LEU A 122 -9.79 -4.10 9.66
CA LEU A 122 -10.92 -3.80 8.78
C LEU A 122 -12.14 -3.40 9.61
N ILE A 123 -12.70 -2.22 9.34
CA ILE A 123 -13.95 -1.72 9.93
C ILE A 123 -15.13 -2.07 9.00
N ASN A 124 -15.00 -1.75 7.71
CA ASN A 124 -16.08 -1.92 6.74
C ASN A 124 -15.56 -2.06 5.30
N GLN A 125 -16.42 -2.52 4.39
CA GLN A 125 -16.12 -2.63 2.97
C GLN A 125 -17.37 -2.34 2.11
N TYR A 126 -17.17 -1.70 0.96
CA TYR A 126 -18.23 -1.23 0.08
C TYR A 126 -17.95 -1.70 -1.34
N ALA A 127 -18.88 -2.45 -1.94
CA ALA A 127 -18.81 -2.86 -3.35
C ALA A 127 -19.36 -1.75 -4.28
N ALA A 128 -18.99 -1.80 -5.56
CA ALA A 128 -19.67 -0.99 -6.56
C ALA A 128 -21.16 -1.38 -6.61
N VAL A 129 -22.04 -0.37 -6.62
CA VAL A 129 -23.46 -0.60 -6.90
C VAL A 129 -23.62 -0.67 -8.42
N SER A 130 -24.09 -1.80 -8.94
CA SER A 130 -24.48 -1.92 -10.34
C SER A 130 -25.66 -0.96 -10.59
N SER A 131 -25.42 0.07 -11.40
CA SER A 131 -26.46 0.99 -11.89
C SER A 131 -27.27 0.39 -13.02
#